data_AF-A0A1E1F8A3-F1
#
_entry.id   AF-A0A1E1F8A3-F1
#
_cell.length_a   1.000
_cell.length_b   1.000
_cell.length_c   1.000
_cell.angle_alpha   90.00
_cell.angle_beta   90.00
_cell.angle_gamma   90.00
#
_symmetry.space_group_name_H-M   'P 1'
#
loop_
_entity.id
_entity.type
_entity.pdbx_description
1 polymer ?
#
loop_
_entity_poly.entity_id
_entity_poly.type
_entity_poly.pdbx_seq_one_letter_code
_entity_poly.pdbx_strand_id
1 'polypeptide(L)'
;MDRQAASRTGAVAEGGAMTAPSPARFSAEDRAVLLAVKGVGPTVLERLETLGIASMEALACQGADEVCRRIAAMLGASCWSNSPMARGAIERAIDAARQERAR
;
A
#
# COMPACT_ATOMS: atom_id res chain seq x y z
N MET A 1 -22.93 14.44 15.90
CA MET A 1 -21.67 14.09 15.20
C MET A 1 -21.94 12.80 14.46
N ASP A 2 -22.60 12.94 13.30
CA ASP A 2 -23.13 11.84 12.50
C ASP A 2 -22.11 11.50 11.42
N ARG A 3 -21.57 10.26 11.44
CA ARG A 3 -20.81 9.69 10.32
C ARG A 3 -21.09 8.19 10.22
N GLN A 4 -22.31 7.92 9.74
CA GLN A 4 -22.65 7.00 8.65
C GLN A 4 -22.13 5.56 8.70
N ALA A 5 -23.08 4.64 8.91
CA ALA A 5 -23.08 3.28 8.41
C ALA A 5 -23.34 3.26 6.89
N ALA A 6 -22.69 2.34 6.15
CA ALA A 6 -23.19 1.88 4.85
C ALA A 6 -22.65 0.47 4.55
N SER A 7 -23.59 -0.36 4.13
CA SER A 7 -23.55 -1.81 4.00
C SER A 7 -22.87 -2.32 2.73
N ARG A 8 -22.51 -3.62 2.77
CA ARG A 8 -22.40 -4.63 1.69
C ARG A 8 -22.43 -4.14 0.24
N THR A 9 -21.43 -4.56 -0.53
CA THR A 9 -21.60 -5.07 -1.90
C THR A 9 -20.50 -6.08 -2.19
N GLY A 10 -20.89 -7.30 -2.53
CA GLY A 10 -19.99 -8.28 -3.12
C GLY A 10 -19.78 -7.98 -4.60
N ALA A 11 -18.63 -8.34 -5.14
CA ALA A 11 -18.44 -8.55 -6.55
C ALA A 11 -17.27 -9.53 -6.72
N VAL A 12 -17.61 -10.73 -7.14
CA VAL A 12 -16.70 -11.59 -7.90
C VAL A 12 -16.27 -10.82 -9.14
N ALA A 13 -14.97 -10.74 -9.40
CA ALA A 13 -14.42 -10.27 -10.66
C ALA A 13 -13.35 -11.27 -11.08
N GLU A 14 -13.76 -12.25 -11.88
CA GLU A 14 -12.89 -12.82 -12.89
C GLU A 14 -12.67 -11.75 -13.97
N GLY A 15 -11.43 -11.58 -14.42
CA GLY A 15 -11.14 -10.72 -15.55
C GLY A 15 -9.69 -10.25 -15.54
N GLY A 16 -8.80 -11.06 -16.12
CA GLY A 16 -7.46 -10.61 -16.50
C GLY A 16 -7.57 -9.34 -17.36
N ALA A 17 -6.92 -8.27 -16.94
CA ALA A 17 -6.84 -7.04 -17.69
C ALA A 17 -5.40 -6.53 -17.69
N MET A 18 -4.73 -6.74 -18.81
CA MET A 18 -3.66 -5.85 -19.29
C MET A 18 -4.14 -4.40 -19.09
N THR A 19 -3.61 -3.70 -18.10
CA THR A 19 -4.01 -2.33 -17.78
C THR A 19 -2.79 -1.42 -17.77
N ALA A 20 -2.78 -0.53 -18.75
CA ALA A 20 -1.86 0.59 -18.86
C ALA A 20 -1.94 1.50 -17.62
N PRO A 21 -0.80 2.10 -17.19
CA PRO A 21 -0.73 2.88 -15.95
C PRO A 21 -1.47 4.22 -16.11
N SER A 22 -2.55 4.42 -15.35
CA SER A 22 -3.11 5.76 -15.11
C SER A 22 -3.15 6.04 -13.60
N PRO A 23 -2.70 7.22 -13.15
CA PRO A 23 -2.06 7.37 -11.85
C PRO A 23 -3.04 7.81 -10.76
N ALA A 24 -2.95 7.16 -9.59
CA ALA A 24 -3.02 7.80 -8.25
C ALA A 24 -3.26 6.79 -7.11
N ARG A 25 -3.67 5.55 -7.40
CA ARG A 25 -4.06 4.57 -6.36
C ARG A 25 -3.88 3.12 -6.77
N PHE A 26 -3.66 2.26 -5.78
CA PHE A 26 -3.58 0.81 -5.99
C PHE A 26 -4.94 0.26 -6.47
N SER A 27 -4.90 -0.74 -7.35
CA SER A 27 -6.10 -1.48 -7.78
C SER A 27 -6.74 -2.24 -6.61
N ALA A 28 -8.01 -2.62 -6.74
CA ALA A 28 -8.72 -3.33 -5.68
C ALA A 28 -8.04 -4.67 -5.31
N GLU A 29 -7.58 -5.44 -6.32
CA GLU A 29 -6.77 -6.65 -6.12
C GLU A 29 -5.45 -6.35 -5.41
N ASP A 30 -4.67 -5.39 -5.91
CA ASP A 30 -3.40 -4.96 -5.30
C ASP A 30 -3.56 -4.59 -3.82
N ARG A 31 -4.61 -3.83 -3.51
CA ARG A 31 -4.97 -3.47 -2.14
C ARG A 31 -5.30 -4.70 -1.31
N ALA A 32 -6.05 -5.66 -1.85
CA ALA A 32 -6.37 -6.89 -1.15
C ALA A 32 -5.12 -7.72 -0.83
N VAL A 33 -4.18 -7.83 -1.78
CA VAL A 33 -2.88 -8.51 -1.58
C VAL A 33 -2.08 -7.82 -0.46
N LEU A 34 -1.96 -6.49 -0.50
CA LEU A 34 -1.24 -5.74 0.52
C LEU A 34 -1.92 -5.82 1.90
N LEU A 35 -3.25 -5.73 1.96
CA LEU A 35 -4.00 -5.84 3.22
C LEU A 35 -3.99 -7.26 3.81
N ALA A 36 -3.73 -8.28 2.99
CA ALA A 36 -3.50 -9.64 3.49
C ALA A 36 -2.15 -9.78 4.22
N VAL A 37 -1.21 -8.85 4.01
CA VAL A 37 0.09 -8.86 4.67
C VAL A 37 -0.04 -8.41 6.14
N LYS A 38 0.42 -9.26 7.06
CA LYS A 38 0.35 -8.99 8.50
C LYS A 38 1.10 -7.72 8.89
N GLY A 39 0.35 -6.73 9.38
CA GLY A 39 0.86 -5.43 9.82
C GLY A 39 0.71 -4.31 8.79
N VAL A 40 0.29 -4.63 7.56
CA VAL A 40 -0.05 -3.64 6.54
C VAL A 40 -1.53 -3.31 6.67
N GLY A 41 -1.81 -2.10 7.17
CA GLY A 41 -3.17 -1.59 7.31
C GLY A 41 -3.54 -0.59 6.20
N PRO A 42 -4.82 -0.20 6.08
CA PRO A 42 -5.28 0.76 5.08
C PRO A 42 -4.50 2.08 5.12
N THR A 43 -4.09 2.53 6.31
CA THR A 43 -3.26 3.72 6.49
C THR A 43 -1.91 3.60 5.80
N VAL A 44 -1.29 2.40 5.76
CA VAL A 44 -0.01 2.20 5.05
C VAL A 44 -0.20 2.42 3.55
N LEU A 45 -1.29 1.89 2.99
CA LEU A 45 -1.62 2.07 1.58
C LEU A 45 -1.89 3.55 1.27
N GLU A 46 -2.72 4.23 2.06
CA GLU A 46 -2.98 5.66 1.85
C GLU A 46 -1.70 6.50 1.86
N ARG A 47 -0.72 6.17 2.72
CA ARG A 47 0.57 6.87 2.76
C ARG A 47 1.44 6.58 1.54
N LEU A 48 1.46 5.35 1.07
CA LEU A 48 2.13 4.98 -0.18
C LEU A 48 1.49 5.73 -1.37
N GLU A 49 0.16 5.77 -1.43
CA GLU A 49 -0.60 6.49 -2.47
C GLU A 49 -0.30 8.00 -2.42
N THR A 50 -0.22 8.59 -1.22
CA THR A 50 0.15 10.01 -1.04
C THR A 50 1.57 10.30 -1.54
N LEU A 51 2.49 9.33 -1.44
CA LEU A 51 3.84 9.43 -1.99
C LEU A 51 3.89 9.24 -3.52
N GLY A 52 2.76 8.94 -4.16
CA GLY A 52 2.68 8.58 -5.58
C GLY A 52 3.08 7.12 -5.86
N ILE A 53 3.23 6.29 -4.83
CA ILE A 53 3.51 4.85 -4.97
C ILE A 53 2.16 4.14 -5.01
N ALA A 54 1.69 3.85 -6.23
CA ALA A 54 0.35 3.33 -6.49
C ALA A 54 0.35 2.06 -7.35
N SER A 55 1.48 1.35 -7.44
CA SER A 55 1.62 0.14 -8.26
C SER A 55 2.61 -0.82 -7.63
N MET A 56 2.42 -2.13 -7.83
CA MET A 56 3.34 -3.16 -7.33
C MET A 56 4.76 -2.97 -7.83
N GLU A 57 4.95 -2.62 -9.11
CA GLU A 57 6.27 -2.34 -9.66
C GLU A 57 6.94 -1.14 -8.98
N ALA A 58 6.19 -0.04 -8.82
CA ALA A 58 6.70 1.16 -8.17
C ALA A 58 7.09 0.86 -6.72
N LEU A 59 6.29 0.08 -6.00
CA LEU A 59 6.53 -0.32 -4.62
C LEU A 59 7.71 -1.30 -4.49
N ALA A 60 7.81 -2.29 -5.38
CA ALA A 60 8.88 -3.29 -5.39
C ALA A 60 10.28 -2.67 -5.58
N CYS A 61 10.36 -1.56 -6.32
CA CYS A 61 11.57 -0.77 -6.53
C CYS A 61 11.94 0.14 -5.34
N GLN A 62 11.04 0.35 -4.37
CA GLN A 62 11.35 1.15 -3.19
C GLN A 62 12.09 0.33 -2.11
N GLY A 63 12.74 1.07 -1.20
CA GLY A 63 13.27 0.54 0.05
C GLY A 63 12.40 0.93 1.24
N ALA A 64 12.17 0.01 2.18
CA ALA A 64 11.31 0.26 3.34
C ALA A 64 11.78 1.45 4.18
N ASP A 65 13.09 1.56 4.38
CA ASP A 65 13.72 2.66 5.11
C ASP A 65 13.50 4.02 4.43
N GLU A 66 13.67 4.06 3.10
CA GLU A 66 13.49 5.27 2.30
C GLU A 66 12.02 5.73 2.31
N VAL A 67 11.08 4.80 2.14
CA VAL A 67 9.65 5.10 2.21
C VAL A 67 9.27 5.60 3.60
N CYS A 68 9.72 4.93 4.67
CA CYS A 68 9.51 5.40 6.03
C CYS A 68 10.07 6.81 6.27
N ARG A 69 11.27 7.11 5.77
CA ARG A 69 11.88 8.45 5.86
C ARG A 69 11.07 9.49 5.09
N ARG A 70 10.60 9.18 3.88
CA ARG A 70 9.77 10.08 3.06
C ARG A 70 8.40 10.34 3.70
N ILE A 71 7.75 9.31 4.26
CA ILE A 71 6.49 9.46 5.02
C ILE A 71 6.71 10.32 6.26
N ALA A 72 7.78 10.06 7.02
CA ALA A 72 8.11 10.83 8.22
C ALA A 72 8.38 12.31 7.91
N ALA A 73 9.13 12.59 6.85
CA ALA A 73 9.40 13.94 6.38
C ALA A 73 8.12 14.66 5.93
N MET A 74 7.23 13.97 5.20
CA MET A 74 5.95 14.52 4.75
C MET A 74 5.04 14.88 5.94
N LEU A 75 4.96 14.01 6.94
CA LEU A 75 4.09 14.18 8.10
C LEU A 75 4.70 15.07 9.20
N GLY A 76 5.99 15.42 9.09
CA GLY A 76 6.74 16.06 10.16
C GLY A 76 6.82 15.21 11.44
N ALA A 77 6.69 13.88 11.32
CA ALA A 77 6.53 12.98 12.45
C ALA A 77 7.53 11.82 12.41
N SER A 78 8.30 11.64 13.49
CA SER A 78 9.33 10.60 13.62
C SER A 78 8.77 9.19 13.82
N CYS A 79 7.48 9.07 14.15
CA CYS A 79 6.85 7.80 14.56
C CYS A 79 6.89 6.71 13.47
N TRP A 80 7.03 7.08 12.20
CA TRP A 80 7.16 6.11 11.09
C TRP A 80 8.61 5.68 10.82
N SER A 81 9.57 6.58 11.03
CA SER A 81 11.01 6.30 10.84
C SER A 81 11.63 5.58 12.03
N ASN A 82 11.13 5.83 13.25
CA ASN A 82 11.71 5.28 14.48
C ASN A 82 10.97 4.03 14.99
N SER A 83 9.85 3.66 14.36
CA SER A 83 9.07 2.49 14.76
C SER A 83 9.47 1.26 13.95
N PRO A 84 10.01 0.20 14.59
CA PRO A 84 10.37 -1.03 13.90
C PRO A 84 9.15 -1.74 13.32
N MET A 85 7.96 -1.51 13.91
CA MET A 85 6.71 -2.10 13.43
C MET A 85 6.24 -1.48 12.12
N ALA A 86 6.39 -0.16 11.96
CA ALA A 86 6.08 0.54 10.71
C ALA A 86 7.03 0.12 9.59
N ARG A 87 8.34 0.08 9.88
CA ARG A 87 9.35 -0.40 8.94
C ARG A 87 9.06 -1.84 8.48
N GLY A 88 8.79 -2.74 9.42
CA GLY A 88 8.48 -4.14 9.10
C GLY A 88 7.20 -4.29 8.26
N ALA A 89 6.19 -3.45 8.48
CA ALA A 89 4.98 -3.43 7.64
C ALA A 89 5.30 -3.02 6.19
N ILE A 90 6.03 -1.92 6.01
CA ILE A 90 6.45 -1.45 4.68
C ILE A 90 7.35 -2.48 3.98
N GLU A 91 8.28 -3.09 4.72
CA GLU A 91 9.18 -4.12 4.19
C GLU A 91 8.39 -5.33 3.67
N ARG A 92 7.43 -5.84 4.44
CA ARG A 92 6.58 -6.94 3.98
C ARG A 92 5.66 -6.56 2.82
N ALA A 93 5.20 -5.31 2.75
CA ALA A 93 4.46 -4.80 1.60
C ALA A 93 5.31 -4.81 0.32
N ILE A 94 6.56 -4.36 0.41
CA ILE A 94 7.51 -4.37 -0.70
C ILE A 94 7.85 -5.79 -1.12
N ASP A 95 8.05 -6.69 -0.17
CA ASP A 95 8.32 -8.10 -0.44
C ASP A 95 7.15 -8.77 -1.16
N ALA A 96 5.91 -8.55 -0.69
CA ALA A 96 4.71 -9.01 -1.38
C ALA A 96 4.61 -8.48 -2.82
N ALA A 97 4.92 -7.20 -3.04
CA ALA A 97 4.93 -6.61 -4.37
C ALA A 97 6.01 -7.22 -5.29
N ARG A 98 7.18 -7.57 -4.74
CA ARG A 98 8.25 -8.26 -5.48
C ARG A 98 7.84 -9.68 -5.85
N GLN A 99 7.19 -10.39 -4.93
CA GLN A 99 6.66 -11.73 -5.17
C GLN A 99 5.59 -11.69 -6.26
N GLU A 100 4.69 -10.70 -6.23
CA GLU A 100 3.65 -10.54 -7.25
C GLU A 100 4.23 -10.25 -8.64
N ARG A 101 5.28 -9.41 -8.72
CA ARG A 101 6.00 -9.17 -9.98
C ARG A 101 6.73 -10.41 -10.50
N ALA A 102 7.12 -11.32 -9.62
CA ALA A 102 7.85 -12.53 -9.97
C ALA A 102 6.94 -13.73 -10.32
N ARG A 103 5.63 -13.61 -10.12
CA ARG A 103 4.63 -14.59 -10.54
C ARG A 103 4.32 -14.47 -12.04
#